data_AF-A0A9E4GM09-F1
#
_entry.id   AF-A0A9E4GM09-F1
#
_cell.length_a   1.000
_cell.length_b   1.000
_cell.length_c   1.000
_cell.angle_alpha   90.00
_cell.angle_beta   90.00
_cell.angle_gamma   90.00
#
_symmetry.space_group_name_H-M   'P 1'
#
loop_
_entity.id
_entity.type
_entity.pdbx_description
1 polymer ?
#
loop_
_entity_poly.entity_id
_entity_poly.type
_entity_poly.pdbx_seq_one_letter_code
_entity_poly.pdbx_strand_id
1 'polypeptide(L)'
;ATHVLVSNWPPRMAPWLEYEHLVEHCGPQVIKIQFDGGYDGRVANDYSMQGATGLAHATGEPHGRPLTIPVAFFDMITGLHGLNAFHVGLRRLAETGQGDCYKIALEQVAFQTLAELGWYAQAETTGESREPIGDNLLDAVHGHYATRDGKFVTLNLIGDSVLRRLREATGMKTLAYDPQGHEIHGDHARYLVVEEI
;
A
#
# COMPACT_ATOMS: atom_id res chain seq x y z
N ALA A 1 18.02 -19.67 26.88
CA ALA A 1 16.77 -19.81 26.10
C ALA A 1 16.70 -18.64 25.12
N THR A 2 16.03 -18.79 23.98
CA THR A 2 15.78 -17.66 23.06
C THR A 2 14.61 -16.85 23.59
N HIS A 3 14.76 -15.52 23.63
CA HIS A 3 13.72 -14.59 24.04
C HIS A 3 13.33 -13.70 22.87
N VAL A 4 12.04 -13.43 22.71
CA VAL A 4 11.51 -12.57 21.65
C VAL A 4 10.59 -11.53 22.28
N LEU A 5 10.85 -10.25 22.00
CA LEU A 5 9.98 -9.15 22.41
C LEU A 5 9.52 -8.39 21.17
N VAL A 6 8.21 -8.16 21.07
CA VAL A 6 7.61 -7.25 20.09
C VAL A 6 6.96 -6.12 20.88
N SER A 7 7.31 -4.87 20.57
CA SER A 7 6.83 -3.70 21.29
C SER A 7 6.56 -2.54 20.33
N ASN A 8 5.49 -1.80 20.59
CA ASN A 8 5.26 -0.47 20.01
C ASN A 8 5.23 0.63 21.08
N TRP A 9 5.70 0.32 22.30
CA TRP A 9 5.84 1.32 23.35
C TRP A 9 7.00 2.25 23.01
N PRO A 10 6.80 3.58 23.05
CA PRO A 10 7.91 4.51 22.90
C PRO A 10 8.98 4.25 23.98
N PRO A 11 10.29 4.27 23.63
CA PRO A 11 11.37 4.05 24.59
C PRO A 11 11.27 4.93 25.85
N ARG A 12 10.80 6.18 25.68
CA ARG A 12 10.58 7.12 26.80
C ARG A 12 9.54 6.66 27.83
N MET A 13 8.60 5.78 27.45
CA MET A 13 7.53 5.29 28.32
C MET A 13 7.89 3.97 28.99
N ALA A 14 8.79 3.19 28.38
CA ALA A 14 9.23 1.90 28.90
C ALA A 14 10.75 1.72 28.69
N PRO A 15 11.59 2.56 29.34
CA PRO A 15 13.05 2.47 29.17
C PRO A 15 13.60 1.12 29.60
N TRP A 16 12.95 0.42 30.53
CA TRP A 16 13.32 -0.94 30.95
C TRP A 16 13.12 -2.01 29.86
N LEU A 17 12.46 -1.69 28.74
CA LEU A 17 12.35 -2.55 27.57
C LEU A 17 13.44 -2.27 26.52
N GLU A 18 14.35 -1.34 26.74
CA GLU A 18 15.48 -1.11 25.83
C GLU A 18 16.36 -2.35 25.69
N TYR A 19 16.94 -2.52 24.50
CA TYR A 19 17.55 -3.79 24.09
C TYR A 19 18.71 -4.18 25.02
N GLU A 20 19.51 -3.20 25.42
CA GLU A 20 20.63 -3.35 26.34
C GLU A 20 20.15 -3.94 27.68
N HIS A 21 19.05 -3.43 28.23
CA HIS A 21 18.48 -3.95 29.47
C HIS A 21 17.93 -5.37 29.30
N LEU A 22 17.33 -5.70 28.16
CA LEU A 22 16.87 -7.06 27.89
C LEU A 22 18.05 -8.04 27.81
N VAL A 23 19.14 -7.64 27.15
CA VAL A 23 20.35 -8.47 27.05
C VAL A 23 21.01 -8.66 28.42
N GLU A 24 21.07 -7.61 29.25
CA GLU A 24 21.57 -7.70 30.63
C GLU A 24 20.77 -8.71 31.48
N HIS A 25 19.44 -8.72 31.34
CA HIS A 25 18.57 -9.55 32.18
C HIS A 25 18.32 -10.96 31.63
N CYS A 26 18.26 -11.12 30.31
CA CYS A 26 17.90 -12.39 29.65
C CYS A 26 19.09 -13.07 28.96
N GLY A 27 20.23 -12.39 28.83
CA GLY A 27 21.39 -12.84 28.07
C GLY A 27 21.32 -12.45 26.57
N PRO A 28 22.35 -12.79 25.78
CA PRO A 28 22.51 -12.28 24.41
C PRO A 28 21.56 -12.88 23.37
N GLN A 29 20.74 -13.87 23.73
CA GLN A 29 19.83 -14.56 22.82
C GLN A 29 18.43 -13.90 22.78
N VAL A 30 18.40 -12.57 22.71
CA VAL A 30 17.18 -11.75 22.67
C VAL A 30 16.98 -11.18 21.27
N ILE A 31 15.81 -11.39 20.69
CA ILE A 31 15.37 -10.69 19.46
C ILE A 31 14.32 -9.68 19.87
N LYS A 32 14.59 -8.38 19.66
CA LYS A 32 13.61 -7.30 19.89
C LYS A 32 13.14 -6.74 18.55
N ILE A 33 11.82 -6.70 18.34
CA ILE A 33 11.19 -5.95 17.26
C ILE A 33 10.51 -4.73 17.90
N GLN A 34 10.97 -3.55 17.53
CA GLN A 34 10.45 -2.27 18.01
C GLN A 34 9.72 -1.57 16.86
N PHE A 35 8.42 -1.34 17.04
CA PHE A 35 7.64 -0.49 16.16
C PHE A 35 7.59 0.93 16.71
N ASP A 36 8.00 1.88 15.90
CA ASP A 36 7.94 3.31 16.21
C ASP A 36 6.94 3.99 15.28
N GLY A 37 6.41 5.15 15.70
CA GLY A 37 5.56 5.97 14.85
C GLY A 37 6.37 6.60 13.73
N GLY A 38 7.00 7.74 14.02
CA GLY A 38 8.03 8.32 13.15
C GLY A 38 9.44 7.90 13.53
N TYR A 39 10.34 7.98 12.56
CA TYR A 39 11.75 7.60 12.74
C TYR A 39 12.50 8.50 13.75
N ASP A 40 11.98 9.70 14.00
CA ASP A 40 12.50 10.69 14.96
C ASP A 40 11.83 10.59 16.34
N GLY A 41 10.96 9.61 16.56
CA GLY A 41 10.25 9.39 17.82
C GLY A 41 8.94 10.17 17.97
N ARG A 42 8.49 10.89 16.93
CA ARG A 42 7.15 11.49 16.88
C ARG A 42 6.06 10.43 16.81
N VAL A 43 4.86 10.82 17.21
CA VAL A 43 3.67 9.98 17.07
C VAL A 43 3.26 9.97 15.61
N ALA A 44 3.08 8.77 15.06
CA ALA A 44 2.44 8.54 13.78
C ALA A 44 1.46 7.38 13.95
N ASN A 45 0.29 7.50 13.32
CA ASN A 45 -0.67 6.42 13.17
C ASN A 45 -1.04 6.28 11.69
N ASP A 46 -1.69 5.17 11.35
CA ASP A 46 -2.02 4.82 9.97
C ASP A 46 -2.71 5.98 9.22
N TYR A 47 -3.81 6.50 9.77
CA TYR A 47 -4.59 7.57 9.14
C TYR A 47 -3.81 8.87 8.97
N SER A 48 -2.97 9.23 9.94
CA SER A 48 -2.09 10.40 9.81
C SER A 48 -1.08 10.21 8.68
N MET A 49 -0.58 8.99 8.47
CA MET A 49 0.34 8.67 7.38
C MET A 49 -0.38 8.58 6.03
N GLN A 50 -1.63 8.12 5.98
CA GLN A 50 -2.42 8.22 4.75
C GLN A 50 -2.57 9.67 4.28
N GLY A 51 -2.75 10.61 5.21
CA GLY A 51 -2.71 12.04 4.89
C GLY A 51 -1.32 12.53 4.49
N ALA A 52 -0.31 12.27 5.33
CA ALA A 52 1.04 12.83 5.15
C ALA A 52 1.76 12.33 3.89
N THR A 53 1.48 11.10 3.47
CA THR A 53 2.11 10.49 2.29
C THR A 53 1.44 10.88 0.97
N GLY A 54 0.24 11.47 1.02
CA GLY A 54 -0.59 11.78 -0.15
C GLY A 54 -1.56 10.68 -0.57
N LEU A 55 -1.55 9.51 0.09
CA LEU A 55 -2.46 8.40 -0.21
C LEU A 55 -3.93 8.82 -0.15
N ALA A 56 -4.32 9.56 0.89
CA ALA A 56 -5.70 10.02 1.04
C ALA A 56 -6.12 11.00 -0.05
N HIS A 57 -5.19 11.82 -0.56
CA HIS A 57 -5.47 12.77 -1.64
C HIS A 57 -5.67 12.04 -2.98
N ALA A 58 -4.86 11.02 -3.24
CA ALA A 58 -4.93 10.21 -4.46
C ALA A 58 -6.06 9.15 -4.43
N THR A 59 -6.87 9.09 -3.38
CA THR A 59 -7.92 8.07 -3.19
C THR A 59 -9.31 8.70 -3.28
N GLY A 60 -10.16 8.11 -4.13
CA GLY A 60 -11.55 8.53 -4.32
C GLY A 60 -11.86 8.86 -5.77
N GLU A 61 -13.01 9.48 -5.99
CA GLU A 61 -13.45 9.94 -7.31
C GLU A 61 -12.69 11.20 -7.76
N PRO A 62 -12.49 11.40 -9.08
CA PRO A 62 -12.00 12.66 -9.62
C PRO A 62 -12.80 13.85 -9.10
N HIS A 63 -12.10 14.94 -8.74
CA HIS A 63 -12.68 16.15 -8.13
C HIS A 63 -13.41 15.93 -6.78
N GLY A 64 -13.30 14.73 -6.21
CA GLY A 64 -13.81 14.41 -4.88
C GLY A 64 -12.94 14.99 -3.76
N ARG A 65 -13.48 14.95 -2.54
CA ARG A 65 -12.67 15.22 -1.34
C ARG A 65 -11.70 14.05 -1.09
N PRO A 66 -10.53 14.27 -0.47
CA PRO A 66 -9.64 13.20 -0.04
C PRO A 66 -10.35 12.14 0.81
N LEU A 67 -10.13 10.86 0.50
CA LEU A 67 -10.67 9.73 1.24
C LEU A 67 -9.56 8.89 1.85
N THR A 68 -9.68 8.59 3.14
CA THR A 68 -8.83 7.58 3.77
C THR A 68 -9.34 6.19 3.43
N ILE A 69 -8.43 5.26 3.16
CA ILE A 69 -8.74 3.84 3.09
C ILE A 69 -9.16 3.39 4.50
N PRO A 70 -10.35 2.78 4.68
CA PRO A 70 -10.91 2.47 6.00
C PRO A 70 -10.32 1.20 6.62
N VAL A 71 -9.04 0.94 6.40
CA VAL A 71 -8.26 -0.13 7.03
C VAL A 71 -6.92 0.42 7.47
N ALA A 72 -6.27 -0.27 8.40
CA ALA A 72 -4.94 0.07 8.88
C ALA A 72 -3.88 -0.35 7.85
N PHE A 73 -3.86 0.35 6.70
CA PHE A 73 -3.16 -0.04 5.49
C PHE A 73 -1.64 -0.15 5.71
N PHE A 74 -1.01 0.89 6.25
CA PHE A 74 0.41 0.93 6.54
C PHE A 74 0.78 0.15 7.80
N ASP A 75 -0.12 0.04 8.79
CA ASP A 75 0.11 -0.82 9.96
C ASP A 75 0.26 -2.30 9.55
N MET A 76 -0.57 -2.78 8.60
CA MET A 76 -0.45 -4.15 8.06
C MET A 76 0.90 -4.38 7.40
N ILE A 77 1.36 -3.44 6.55
CA ILE A 77 2.64 -3.54 5.84
C ILE A 77 3.79 -3.47 6.85
N THR A 78 3.70 -2.57 7.84
CA THR A 78 4.69 -2.44 8.92
C THR A 78 4.79 -3.73 9.74
N GLY A 79 3.67 -4.38 10.03
CA GLY A 79 3.62 -5.71 10.64
C GLY A 79 4.38 -6.77 9.83
N LEU A 80 4.26 -6.75 8.49
CA LEU A 80 5.01 -7.64 7.60
C LEU A 80 6.52 -7.36 7.63
N HIS A 81 6.94 -6.10 7.68
CA HIS A 81 8.34 -5.75 7.90
C HIS A 81 8.86 -6.29 9.25
N GLY A 82 8.05 -6.20 10.30
CA GLY A 82 8.38 -6.76 11.62
C GLY A 82 8.49 -8.28 11.60
N LEU A 83 7.61 -8.97 10.88
CA LEU A 83 7.70 -10.41 10.68
C LEU A 83 8.99 -10.76 9.93
N ASN A 84 9.33 -10.05 8.86
CA ASN A 84 10.57 -10.28 8.12
C ASN A 84 11.82 -10.04 9.02
N ALA A 85 11.83 -8.96 9.78
CA ALA A 85 12.90 -8.66 10.73
C ALA A 85 13.06 -9.76 11.79
N PHE A 86 11.96 -10.35 12.26
CA PHE A 86 12.01 -11.51 13.15
C PHE A 86 12.70 -12.73 12.50
N HIS A 87 12.39 -13.03 11.23
CA HIS A 87 13.07 -14.13 10.52
C HIS A 87 14.57 -13.85 10.34
N VAL A 88 14.96 -12.61 10.05
CA VAL A 88 16.37 -12.19 10.01
C VAL A 88 17.03 -12.36 11.38
N GLY A 89 16.33 -11.98 12.46
CA GLY A 89 16.79 -12.17 13.83
C GLY A 89 17.03 -13.64 14.19
N LEU A 90 16.09 -14.52 13.83
CA LEU A 90 16.26 -15.98 14.02
C LEU A 90 17.48 -16.51 13.26
N ARG A 91 17.67 -16.04 12.01
CA ARG A 91 18.82 -16.44 11.20
C ARG A 91 20.14 -16.01 11.82
N ARG A 92 20.25 -14.74 12.23
CA ARG A 92 21.42 -14.20 12.92
C ARG A 92 21.72 -14.96 14.21
N LEU A 93 20.68 -15.24 15.00
CA LEU A 93 20.81 -16.00 16.24
C LEU A 93 21.36 -17.40 15.99
N ALA A 94 20.90 -18.08 14.94
CA ALA A 94 21.39 -19.41 14.56
C ALA A 94 22.87 -19.40 14.12
N GLU A 95 23.30 -18.35 13.43
CA GLU A 95 24.67 -18.24 12.91
C GLU A 95 25.69 -17.76 13.96
N THR A 96 25.27 -16.89 14.87
CA THR A 96 26.17 -16.17 15.77
C THR A 96 25.98 -16.48 17.24
N GLY A 97 24.85 -17.10 17.62
CA GLY A 97 24.43 -17.25 19.01
C GLY A 97 23.95 -15.95 19.67
N GLN A 98 23.82 -14.86 18.92
CA GLN A 98 23.38 -13.54 19.41
C GLN A 98 22.15 -13.06 18.65
N GLY A 99 21.19 -12.49 19.37
CA GLY A 99 20.05 -11.80 18.77
C GLY A 99 20.39 -10.36 18.37
N ASP A 100 19.34 -9.56 18.15
CA ASP A 100 19.46 -8.14 17.78
C ASP A 100 18.17 -7.36 18.05
N CYS A 101 18.25 -6.05 17.91
CA CYS A 101 17.12 -5.12 17.96
C CYS A 101 16.82 -4.53 16.58
N TYR A 102 15.62 -4.76 16.08
CA TYR A 102 15.15 -4.24 14.81
C TYR A 102 14.09 -3.16 15.06
N LYS A 103 14.42 -1.91 14.70
CA LYS A 103 13.51 -0.76 14.81
C LYS A 103 12.86 -0.49 13.47
N ILE A 104 11.53 -0.33 13.47
CA ILE A 104 10.73 -0.16 12.25
C ILE A 104 9.76 0.99 12.50
N ALA A 105 9.94 2.09 11.78
CA ALA A 105 9.05 3.23 11.86
C ALA A 105 7.91 3.10 10.85
N LEU A 106 6.66 3.20 11.31
CA LEU A 106 5.47 3.23 10.46
C LEU A 106 5.58 4.29 9.36
N GLU A 107 6.10 5.46 9.71
CA GLU A 107 6.32 6.56 8.76
C GLU A 107 7.21 6.14 7.59
N GLN A 108 8.35 5.50 7.87
CA GLN A 108 9.29 5.09 6.82
C GLN A 108 8.67 4.03 5.90
N VAL A 109 7.93 3.09 6.47
CA VAL A 109 7.20 2.07 5.71
C VAL A 109 6.13 2.72 4.82
N ALA A 110 5.42 3.72 5.33
CA ALA A 110 4.39 4.42 4.56
C ALA A 110 4.98 5.14 3.34
N PHE A 111 6.08 5.89 3.51
CA PHE A 111 6.78 6.52 2.39
C PHE A 111 7.41 5.48 1.44
N GLN A 112 8.07 4.46 1.96
CA GLN A 112 8.65 3.40 1.12
C GLN A 112 7.57 2.73 0.25
N THR A 113 6.40 2.41 0.81
CA THR A 113 5.30 1.77 0.09
C THR A 113 4.88 2.58 -1.14
N LEU A 114 4.68 3.90 -1.00
CA LEU A 114 4.30 4.74 -2.13
C LEU A 114 5.45 5.00 -3.11
N ALA A 115 6.69 5.01 -2.61
CA ALA A 115 7.89 5.08 -3.46
C ALA A 115 8.00 3.85 -4.38
N GLU A 116 7.71 2.66 -3.86
CA GLU A 116 7.72 1.40 -4.63
C GLU A 116 6.62 1.35 -5.69
N LEU A 117 5.49 2.00 -5.45
CA LEU A 117 4.46 2.22 -6.46
C LEU A 117 4.85 3.27 -7.51
N GLY A 118 6.01 3.91 -7.37
CA GLY A 118 6.54 4.92 -8.29
C GLY A 118 5.90 6.29 -8.14
N TRP A 119 5.08 6.53 -7.12
CA TRP A 119 4.29 7.77 -7.02
C TRP A 119 5.16 9.00 -6.84
N TYR A 120 6.20 8.92 -6.00
CA TYR A 120 7.12 10.04 -5.81
C TYR A 120 7.97 10.30 -7.05
N ALA A 121 8.40 9.24 -7.74
CA ALA A 121 9.12 9.39 -9.01
C ALA A 121 8.22 10.03 -10.09
N GLN A 122 6.94 9.64 -10.15
CA GLN A 122 5.96 10.26 -11.04
C GLN A 122 5.79 11.75 -10.73
N ALA A 123 5.58 12.10 -9.46
CA ALA A 123 5.40 13.50 -9.04
C ALA A 123 6.64 14.35 -9.32
N GLU A 124 7.84 13.81 -9.07
CA GLU A 124 9.11 14.49 -9.35
C GLU A 124 9.33 14.69 -10.86
N THR A 125 9.01 13.70 -11.68
CA THR A 125 9.24 13.75 -13.13
C THR A 125 8.23 14.66 -13.86
N THR A 126 6.99 14.69 -13.39
CA THR A 126 5.90 15.47 -14.01
C THR A 126 5.76 16.87 -13.42
N GLY A 127 6.20 17.08 -12.16
CA GLY A 127 5.93 18.29 -11.41
C GLY A 127 4.48 18.39 -10.90
N GLU A 128 3.68 17.33 -11.06
CA GLU A 128 2.26 17.30 -10.72
C GLU A 128 1.99 16.34 -9.56
N SER A 129 0.98 16.66 -8.74
CA SER A 129 0.50 15.74 -7.72
C SER A 129 -0.37 14.66 -8.35
N ARG A 130 -0.37 13.47 -7.75
CA ARG A 130 -1.24 12.38 -8.19
C ARG A 130 -2.69 12.70 -7.78
N GLU A 131 -3.54 12.92 -8.77
CA GLU A 131 -4.98 13.14 -8.59
C GLU A 131 -5.73 11.80 -8.36
N PRO A 132 -6.89 11.83 -7.67
CA PRO A 132 -7.77 10.67 -7.55
C PRO A 132 -8.36 10.30 -8.93
N ILE A 133 -8.32 9.01 -9.25
CA ILE A 133 -8.76 8.47 -10.56
C ILE A 133 -9.95 7.50 -10.45
N GLY A 134 -10.61 7.44 -9.30
CA GLY A 134 -11.66 6.46 -9.03
C GLY A 134 -11.09 5.04 -8.96
N ASP A 135 -11.83 4.11 -9.52
CA ASP A 135 -11.45 2.71 -9.70
C ASP A 135 -10.74 2.45 -11.03
N ASN A 136 -10.22 3.48 -11.68
CA ASN A 136 -9.53 3.34 -12.95
C ASN A 136 -8.08 2.83 -12.76
N LEU A 137 -7.57 2.09 -13.75
CA LEU A 137 -6.19 1.60 -13.80
C LEU A 137 -5.55 1.98 -15.13
N LEU A 138 -4.31 2.47 -15.07
CA LEU A 138 -3.53 2.78 -16.26
C LEU A 138 -3.37 1.51 -17.12
N ASP A 139 -3.57 1.62 -18.44
CA ASP A 139 -3.37 0.54 -19.43
C ASP A 139 -4.33 -0.66 -19.33
N ALA A 140 -5.51 -0.49 -18.71
CA ALA A 140 -6.54 -1.53 -18.67
C ALA A 140 -7.96 -0.93 -18.80
N VAL A 141 -8.90 -1.69 -19.35
CA VAL A 141 -10.32 -1.41 -19.08
C VAL A 141 -10.60 -1.98 -17.70
N HIS A 142 -10.60 -1.11 -16.70
CA HIS A 142 -10.78 -1.46 -15.30
C HIS A 142 -11.88 -0.62 -14.68
N GLY A 143 -12.68 -1.25 -13.80
CA GLY A 143 -13.66 -0.56 -12.99
C GLY A 143 -14.74 -1.48 -12.44
N HIS A 144 -15.70 -0.88 -11.76
CA HIS A 144 -16.86 -1.51 -11.17
C HIS A 144 -18.12 -1.15 -11.96
N TYR A 145 -18.72 -2.13 -12.63
CA TYR A 145 -19.84 -1.94 -13.53
C TYR A 145 -21.14 -2.42 -12.89
N ALA A 146 -22.18 -1.60 -12.97
CA ALA A 146 -23.49 -1.95 -12.44
C ALA A 146 -24.12 -3.10 -13.22
N THR A 147 -24.81 -3.97 -12.51
CA THR A 147 -25.62 -5.06 -13.07
C THR A 147 -27.10 -4.73 -12.91
N ARG A 148 -27.96 -5.43 -13.66
CA ARG A 148 -29.41 -5.18 -13.64
C ARG A 148 -30.05 -5.29 -12.24
N ASP A 149 -29.47 -6.05 -11.32
CA ASP A 149 -29.96 -6.19 -9.95
C ASP A 149 -29.39 -5.15 -8.97
N GLY A 150 -28.70 -4.12 -9.48
CA GLY A 150 -28.14 -3.02 -8.69
C GLY A 150 -26.84 -3.38 -7.95
N LYS A 151 -26.28 -4.57 -8.19
CA LYS A 151 -24.93 -4.95 -7.71
C LYS A 151 -23.86 -4.53 -8.71
N PHE A 152 -22.61 -4.60 -8.30
CA PHE A 152 -21.47 -4.28 -9.16
C PHE A 152 -20.63 -5.52 -9.47
N VAL A 153 -20.08 -5.57 -10.67
CA VAL A 153 -19.04 -6.52 -11.08
C VAL A 153 -17.76 -5.76 -11.40
N THR A 154 -16.63 -6.25 -10.90
CA THR A 154 -15.32 -5.71 -11.26
C THR A 154 -14.88 -6.29 -12.59
N LEU A 155 -14.56 -5.44 -13.56
CA LEU A 155 -13.86 -5.83 -14.77
C LEU A 155 -12.41 -5.36 -14.70
N ASN A 156 -11.50 -6.23 -15.13
CA ASN A 156 -10.09 -5.89 -15.33
C ASN A 156 -9.65 -6.59 -16.62
N LEU A 157 -9.73 -5.86 -17.73
CA LEU A 157 -9.53 -6.40 -19.07
C LEU A 157 -8.20 -5.87 -19.62
N ILE A 158 -7.18 -6.71 -19.47
CA ILE A 158 -5.82 -6.41 -19.92
C ILE A 158 -5.56 -7.16 -21.22
N GLY A 159 -5.29 -6.40 -22.29
CA GLY A 159 -4.89 -6.91 -23.60
C GLY A 159 -6.04 -7.36 -24.53
N ASP A 160 -5.75 -7.34 -25.82
CA ASP A 160 -6.73 -7.50 -26.91
C ASP A 160 -7.49 -8.83 -26.88
N SER A 161 -6.82 -9.90 -26.48
CA SER A 161 -7.41 -11.23 -26.50
C SER A 161 -8.57 -11.37 -25.51
N VAL A 162 -8.49 -10.69 -24.37
CA VAL A 162 -9.54 -10.69 -23.34
C VAL A 162 -10.71 -9.85 -23.81
N LEU A 163 -10.44 -8.68 -24.39
CA LEU A 163 -11.46 -7.79 -24.97
C LEU A 163 -12.22 -8.49 -26.11
N ARG A 164 -11.53 -9.18 -27.02
CA ARG A 164 -12.17 -9.95 -28.09
C ARG A 164 -13.10 -11.02 -27.54
N ARG A 165 -12.64 -11.80 -26.57
CA ARG A 165 -13.46 -12.86 -25.93
C ARG A 165 -14.68 -12.28 -25.21
N LEU A 166 -14.55 -11.11 -24.59
CA LEU A 166 -15.69 -10.42 -24.00
C LEU A 166 -16.72 -10.05 -25.07
N ARG A 167 -16.29 -9.44 -26.19
CA ARG A 167 -17.19 -9.09 -27.31
C ARG A 167 -17.89 -10.31 -27.89
N GLU A 168 -17.17 -11.42 -28.07
CA GLU A 168 -17.73 -12.68 -28.55
C GLU A 168 -18.80 -13.24 -27.59
N ALA A 169 -18.57 -13.12 -26.28
CA ALA A 169 -19.48 -13.64 -25.26
C ALA A 169 -20.72 -12.75 -25.03
N THR A 170 -20.56 -11.42 -25.13
CA THR A 170 -21.64 -10.46 -24.81
C THR A 170 -22.35 -9.91 -26.04
N GLY A 171 -21.75 -10.05 -27.23
CA GLY A 171 -22.22 -9.41 -28.46
C GLY A 171 -21.95 -7.89 -28.50
N MET A 172 -21.23 -7.35 -27.52
CA MET A 172 -20.91 -5.92 -27.47
C MET A 172 -19.97 -5.52 -28.62
N LYS A 173 -20.33 -4.45 -29.32
CA LYS A 173 -19.52 -3.88 -30.41
C LYS A 173 -18.52 -2.83 -29.91
N THR A 174 -18.90 -2.15 -28.83
CA THR A 174 -18.20 -1.02 -28.23
C THR A 174 -17.92 -1.35 -26.76
N LEU A 175 -16.74 -0.97 -26.25
CA LEU A 175 -16.33 -1.27 -24.87
C LEU A 175 -15.84 -0.03 -24.09
N ALA A 176 -15.73 1.13 -24.75
CA ALA A 176 -15.28 2.38 -24.14
C ALA A 176 -15.80 3.58 -24.94
N TYR A 177 -16.25 4.61 -24.22
CA TYR A 177 -16.67 5.91 -24.75
C TYR A 177 -15.89 7.02 -24.07
N ASP A 178 -15.33 7.96 -24.82
CA ASP A 178 -14.64 9.12 -24.23
C ASP A 178 -15.58 9.93 -23.31
N PRO A 179 -15.06 10.83 -22.46
CA PRO A 179 -15.91 11.65 -21.59
C PRO A 179 -16.91 12.56 -22.33
N GLN A 180 -16.84 12.62 -23.66
CA GLN A 180 -17.76 13.35 -24.54
C GLN A 180 -18.78 12.40 -25.22
N GLY A 181 -18.75 11.10 -24.90
CA GLY A 181 -19.64 10.07 -25.43
C GLY A 181 -19.24 9.53 -26.79
N HIS A 182 -18.04 9.81 -27.30
CA HIS A 182 -17.58 9.27 -28.57
C HIS A 182 -17.01 7.86 -28.41
N GLU A 183 -17.38 7.00 -29.36
CA GLU A 183 -16.88 5.63 -29.42
C GLU A 183 -15.37 5.59 -29.69
N ILE A 184 -14.63 4.87 -28.84
CA ILE A 184 -13.18 4.71 -28.99
C ILE A 184 -12.84 3.41 -29.70
N HIS A 185 -12.23 3.55 -30.88
CA HIS A 185 -11.84 2.44 -31.74
C HIS A 185 -10.34 2.07 -31.68
N GLY A 186 -9.50 2.84 -30.96
CA GLY A 186 -8.04 2.65 -30.93
C GLY A 186 -7.51 1.86 -29.73
N ASP A 187 -6.51 1.00 -29.96
CA ASP A 187 -5.97 0.08 -28.95
C ASP A 187 -5.37 0.76 -27.72
N HIS A 188 -4.76 1.94 -27.86
CA HIS A 188 -4.21 2.72 -26.75
C HIS A 188 -5.22 3.69 -26.12
N ALA A 189 -6.11 4.28 -26.92
CA ALA A 189 -7.05 5.29 -26.43
C ALA A 189 -8.15 4.70 -25.52
N ARG A 190 -8.47 3.42 -25.68
CA ARG A 190 -9.49 2.72 -24.87
C ARG A 190 -9.05 2.43 -23.43
N TYR A 191 -7.76 2.51 -23.13
CA TYR A 191 -7.23 2.35 -21.77
C TYR A 191 -7.19 3.68 -21.00
N LEU A 192 -7.54 4.79 -21.66
CA LEU A 192 -7.52 6.13 -21.09
C LEU A 192 -8.92 6.65 -20.73
N VAL A 193 -9.94 5.80 -20.88
CA VAL A 193 -11.32 6.24 -20.99
C VAL A 193 -12.24 5.37 -20.13
N VAL A 194 -13.07 6.07 -19.35
CA VAL A 194 -13.51 5.63 -18.02
C VAL A 194 -15.03 5.45 -17.91
N GLU A 195 -15.81 5.76 -18.95
CA GLU A 195 -17.27 5.80 -18.78
C GLU A 195 -18.04 4.82 -19.71
N GLU A 196 -18.62 3.84 -19.01
CA GLU A 196 -19.68 2.87 -19.29
C GLU A 196 -19.58 1.78 -20.39
N ILE A 197 -19.88 0.56 -19.91
CA ILE A 197 -20.39 -0.63 -20.61
C ILE A 197 -21.88 -0.76 -20.25
#